data_AF-A0A9D4PMN3-F1
#
_entry.id   AF-A0A9D4PMN3-F1
#
_cell.length_a   1.000
_cell.length_b   1.000
_cell.length_c   1.000
_cell.angle_alpha   90.00
_cell.angle_beta   90.00
_cell.angle_gamma   90.00
#
_symmetry.space_group_name_H-M   'P 1'
#
loop_
_entity.id
_entity.type
_entity.pdbx_description
1 polymer ?
#
loop_
_entity_poly.entity_id
_entity_poly.type
_entity_poly.pdbx_seq_one_letter_code
_entity_poly.pdbx_strand_id
1 'polypeptide(L)'
;MAGRKRGTLFKDPDEPRRKNSRVSVVDRARIVDVYRRGGDLKQLAEALGINIKTARSIAATDRQISLRGGGSKKKFGDEVRLPAYSPFFKPIEVFSKFKSHVKAYLSERPDLVLATPQGMTKKEHRRSLLLDAARHSMQHIQRVDCAAFDRHNFSFVPAALREDDL
;
A
#
# COMPACT_ATOMS: atom_id res chain seq x y z
N MET A 1 37.05 -14.38 -29.83
CA MET A 1 36.26 -15.58 -29.49
C MET A 1 36.73 -16.11 -28.13
N ALA A 2 35.95 -15.94 -27.07
CA ALA A 2 35.94 -16.79 -25.87
C ALA A 2 34.92 -16.22 -24.87
N GLY A 3 33.72 -16.80 -24.86
CA GLY A 3 32.64 -16.41 -23.97
C GLY A 3 32.86 -16.86 -22.52
N ARG A 4 32.74 -15.93 -21.56
CA ARG A 4 32.59 -16.27 -20.14
C ARG A 4 31.14 -16.65 -19.87
N LYS A 5 30.87 -17.96 -19.80
CA LYS A 5 29.61 -18.50 -19.27
C LYS A 5 29.49 -18.08 -17.80
N ARG A 6 28.49 -17.24 -17.49
CA ARG A 6 28.02 -17.00 -16.12
C ARG A 6 27.45 -18.31 -15.61
N GLY A 7 28.13 -18.92 -14.63
CA GLY A 7 27.58 -20.04 -13.87
C GLY A 7 26.38 -19.56 -13.05
N THR A 8 25.20 -19.62 -13.65
CA THR A 8 23.95 -19.66 -12.88
C THR A 8 23.86 -21.06 -12.31
N LEU A 9 24.17 -21.17 -11.02
CA LEU A 9 23.85 -22.35 -10.22
C LEU A 9 22.35 -22.61 -10.39
N PHE A 10 22.00 -23.65 -11.16
CA PHE A 10 20.65 -24.18 -11.20
C PHE A 10 20.28 -24.52 -9.75
N LYS A 11 19.28 -23.83 -9.22
CA LYS A 11 18.67 -24.22 -7.94
C LYS A 11 17.60 -25.24 -8.28
N ASP A 12 17.68 -26.40 -7.68
CA ASP A 12 16.65 -27.44 -7.80
C ASP A 12 15.28 -26.86 -7.43
N PRO A 13 14.24 -27.10 -8.25
CA PRO A 13 12.93 -26.49 -8.07
C PRO A 13 12.22 -26.94 -6.78
N ASP A 14 12.68 -28.04 -6.17
CA ASP A 14 12.14 -28.62 -4.93
C ASP A 14 12.93 -28.23 -3.67
N GLU A 15 13.97 -27.39 -3.75
CA GLU A 15 14.65 -26.94 -2.54
C GLU A 15 13.71 -26.01 -1.75
N PRO A 16 13.29 -26.37 -0.51
CA PRO A 16 12.35 -25.56 0.24
C PRO A 16 12.94 -24.17 0.45
N ARG A 17 12.22 -23.14 -0.01
CA ARG A 17 12.61 -21.74 0.22
C ARG A 17 12.87 -21.56 1.71
N ARG A 18 14.14 -21.35 2.09
CA ARG A 18 14.53 -21.09 3.47
C ARG A 18 13.64 -19.95 3.98
N LYS A 19 12.74 -20.26 4.93
CA LYS A 19 11.88 -19.27 5.56
C LYS A 19 12.80 -18.17 6.09
N ASN A 20 12.52 -16.92 5.72
CA ASN A 20 13.23 -15.77 6.29
C ASN A 20 12.91 -15.73 7.79
N SER A 21 13.72 -16.40 8.60
CA SER A 21 13.68 -16.25 10.05
C SER A 21 13.97 -14.77 10.36
N ARG A 22 13.27 -14.22 11.35
CA ARG A 22 13.55 -12.86 11.79
C ARG A 22 15.00 -12.83 12.28
N VAL A 23 15.86 -12.11 11.55
CA VAL A 23 17.25 -11.88 11.97
C VAL A 23 17.25 -11.27 13.35
N SER A 24 17.95 -11.92 14.29
CA SER A 24 18.02 -11.49 15.68
C SER A 24 18.69 -10.11 15.80
N VAL A 25 18.43 -9.42 16.92
CA VAL A 25 19.05 -8.11 17.20
C VAL A 25 20.57 -8.24 17.32
N VAL A 26 21.05 -9.32 17.93
CA VAL A 26 22.48 -9.61 18.09
C VAL A 26 23.15 -9.81 16.74
N ASP A 27 22.51 -10.54 15.83
CA ASP A 27 23.06 -10.78 14.48
C ASP A 27 23.07 -9.50 13.63
N ARG A 28 22.09 -8.61 13.81
CA ARG A 28 22.07 -7.29 13.17
C ARG A 28 23.24 -6.42 13.63
N ALA A 29 23.53 -6.40 14.93
CA ALA A 29 24.66 -5.66 15.47
C ALA A 29 26.00 -6.19 14.91
N ARG A 30 26.16 -7.52 14.85
CA ARG A 30 27.33 -8.16 14.23
C ARG A 30 27.51 -7.77 12.76
N ILE A 31 26.43 -7.75 11.99
CA ILE A 31 26.44 -7.33 10.56
C ILE A 31 26.89 -5.87 10.43
N VAL A 32 26.38 -4.98 11.28
CA VAL A 32 26.76 -3.56 11.30
C VAL A 32 28.23 -3.37 11.65
N ASP A 33 28.72 -4.05 12.69
CA ASP A 33 30.11 -3.93 13.15
C ASP A 33 31.11 -4.42 12.09
N VAL A 34 30.83 -5.55 11.45
CA VAL A 34 31.68 -6.07 10.37
C VAL A 34 31.69 -5.12 9.18
N TYR A 35 30.55 -4.53 8.82
CA TYR A 35 30.49 -3.53 7.74
C TYR A 35 31.31 -2.28 8.05
N ARG A 36 31.20 -1.74 9.27
CA ARG A 36 31.96 -0.55 9.71
C ARG A 36 33.47 -0.78 9.71
N ARG A 37 33.90 -2.01 10.01
CA ARG A 37 35.31 -2.42 9.97
C ARG A 37 35.80 -2.80 8.57
N GLY A 38 34.94 -2.75 7.55
CA GLY A 38 35.28 -3.14 6.18
C GLY A 38 35.46 -4.64 5.96
N GLY A 39 34.89 -5.49 6.82
CA GLY A 39 35.00 -6.94 6.74
C GLY A 39 34.06 -7.61 5.73
N ASP A 40 34.23 -8.91 5.52
CA ASP A 40 33.48 -9.68 4.52
C ASP A 40 32.07 -10.09 5.00
N LEU A 41 31.06 -9.31 4.57
CA LEU A 41 29.65 -9.59 4.85
C LEU A 41 29.13 -10.89 4.23
N LYS A 42 29.76 -11.42 3.17
CA LYS A 42 29.30 -12.66 2.52
C LYS A 42 29.55 -13.86 3.42
N GLN A 43 30.75 -13.94 4.00
CA GLN A 43 31.13 -15.01 4.92
C GLN A 43 30.26 -14.97 6.18
N LEU A 44 30.03 -13.77 6.75
CA LEU A 44 29.16 -13.62 7.91
C LEU A 44 27.71 -14.01 7.61
N ALA A 45 27.18 -13.62 6.46
CA ALA A 45 25.81 -13.96 6.06
C ALA A 45 25.62 -15.48 5.89
N GLU A 46 26.63 -16.18 5.37
CA GLU A 46 26.62 -17.64 5.23
C GLU A 46 26.66 -18.34 6.60
N ALA A 47 27.55 -17.90 7.49
CA ALA A 47 27.64 -18.43 8.85
C ALA A 47 26.35 -18.22 9.68
N LEU A 48 25.66 -17.09 9.47
CA LEU A 48 24.39 -16.80 10.13
C LEU A 48 23.16 -17.39 9.40
N GLY A 49 23.35 -18.02 8.23
CA GLY A 49 22.27 -18.54 7.41
C GLY A 49 21.31 -17.48 6.86
N ILE A 50 21.76 -16.23 6.74
CA ILE A 50 20.96 -15.07 6.29
C ILE A 50 21.22 -14.81 4.81
N ASN A 51 20.20 -14.39 4.07
CA ASN A 51 20.39 -13.94 2.70
C ASN A 51 21.35 -12.73 2.63
N ILE A 52 22.38 -12.80 1.80
CA ILE A 52 23.37 -11.72 1.63
C ILE A 52 22.73 -10.36 1.28
N LYS A 53 21.62 -10.34 0.53
CA LYS A 53 20.89 -9.10 0.24
C LYS A 53 20.30 -8.48 1.50
N THR A 54 19.79 -9.31 2.41
CA THR A 54 19.27 -8.88 3.72
C THR A 54 20.39 -8.34 4.60
N ALA A 55 21.54 -9.02 4.65
CA ALA A 55 22.71 -8.56 5.40
C ALA A 55 23.22 -7.20 4.90
N ARG A 56 23.36 -7.03 3.57
CA ARG A 56 23.72 -5.74 2.96
C ARG A 56 22.72 -4.64 3.25
N SER A 57 21.42 -4.95 3.22
CA SER A 57 20.37 -3.98 3.55
C SER A 57 20.44 -3.53 5.02
N ILE A 58 20.68 -4.45 5.95
CA ILE A 58 20.85 -4.13 7.38
C ILE A 58 22.08 -3.25 7.59
N ALA A 59 23.22 -3.64 7.01
CA ALA A 59 24.47 -2.90 7.10
C ALA A 59 24.36 -1.46 6.54
N ALA A 60 23.79 -1.32 5.34
CA ALA A 60 23.64 -0.03 4.67
C ALA A 60 22.67 0.93 5.38
N THR A 61 21.76 0.40 6.20
CA THR A 61 20.76 1.21 6.93
C THR A 61 21.09 1.35 8.42
N ASP A 62 22.22 0.80 8.86
CA ASP A 62 22.67 0.80 10.27
C ASP A 62 21.61 0.29 11.25
N ARG A 63 20.74 -0.63 10.79
CA ARG A 63 19.55 -1.07 11.54
C ARG A 63 19.91 -2.12 12.59
N GLN A 64 20.40 -1.66 13.73
CA GLN A 64 20.70 -2.49 14.89
C GLN A 64 19.44 -3.14 15.50
N ILE A 65 18.28 -2.49 15.39
CA ILE A 65 16.99 -2.99 15.91
C ILE A 65 16.05 -3.31 14.74
N SER A 66 15.25 -4.38 14.87
CA SER A 66 14.14 -4.62 13.95
C SER A 66 13.05 -3.59 14.19
N LEU A 67 12.86 -2.66 13.24
CA LEU A 67 11.70 -1.79 13.24
C LEU A 67 10.44 -2.68 13.09
N ARG A 68 9.49 -2.57 14.03
CA ARG A 68 8.13 -3.07 13.81
C ARG A 68 7.60 -2.43 12.52
N GLY A 69 6.84 -3.22 11.74
CA GLY A 69 6.38 -2.88 10.39
C GLY A 69 5.98 -1.42 10.23
N GLY A 70 6.39 -0.83 9.10
CA GLY A 70 6.36 0.60 8.87
C GLY A 70 5.04 1.27 9.21
N GLY A 71 5.07 2.14 10.21
CA GLY A 71 4.18 3.30 10.22
C GLY A 71 4.56 4.17 9.02
N SER A 72 3.60 4.39 8.13
CA SER A 72 3.70 5.29 6.99
C SER A 72 4.30 6.63 7.43
N LYS A 73 5.34 7.11 6.74
CA LYS A 73 5.95 8.41 7.01
C LYS A 73 4.87 9.50 6.94
N LYS A 74 4.58 10.14 8.08
CA LYS A 74 3.74 11.35 8.13
C LYS A 74 4.56 12.50 7.56
N LYS A 75 4.09 13.12 6.47
CA LYS A 75 4.43 14.51 6.13
C LYS A 75 3.18 15.38 6.30
N PHE A 76 3.44 16.66 6.54
CA PHE A 76 2.52 17.79 6.81
C PHE A 76 2.08 17.83 8.29
N GLY A 77 2.42 18.87 9.07
CA GLY A 77 2.41 20.30 8.77
C GLY A 77 1.09 20.82 9.30
N ASP A 78 1.05 21.21 10.58
CA ASP A 78 -0.10 21.69 11.38
C ASP A 78 -1.49 21.48 10.76
N GLU A 79 -1.85 20.21 10.56
CA GLU A 79 -3.16 19.79 10.10
C GLU A 79 -3.80 19.07 11.30
N VAL A 80 -4.92 19.59 11.79
CA VAL A 80 -5.71 18.96 12.86
C VAL A 80 -5.96 17.52 12.47
N ARG A 81 -5.25 16.61 13.14
CA ARG A 81 -5.20 15.22 12.76
C ARG A 81 -6.40 14.52 13.37
N LEU A 82 -7.47 14.40 12.59
CA LEU A 82 -8.63 13.64 13.01
C LEU A 82 -8.21 12.20 13.36
N PRO A 83 -8.78 11.61 14.43
CA PRO A 83 -8.43 10.26 14.85
C PRO A 83 -8.72 9.25 13.73
N ALA A 84 -7.89 8.22 13.64
CA ALA A 84 -8.13 7.12 12.71
C ALA A 84 -9.46 6.44 13.07
N TYR A 85 -10.35 6.27 12.09
CA TYR A 85 -11.74 5.87 12.30
C TYR A 85 -12.59 6.84 13.11
N SER A 86 -12.32 8.14 12.98
CA SER A 86 -13.28 9.19 13.27
C SER A 86 -14.65 8.82 12.65
N PRO A 87 -15.68 8.55 13.48
CA PRO A 87 -17.05 8.34 12.99
C PRO A 87 -17.57 9.56 12.20
N PHE A 88 -16.87 10.69 12.34
CA PHE A 88 -17.25 12.05 11.95
C PHE A 88 -17.08 12.36 10.45
N PHE A 89 -16.39 11.51 9.68
CA PHE A 89 -16.27 11.65 8.21
C PHE A 89 -16.85 10.43 7.51
N LYS A 90 -18.16 10.25 7.64
CA LYS A 90 -18.86 9.20 6.92
C LYS A 90 -19.84 9.78 5.90
N PRO A 91 -19.37 10.26 4.73
CA PRO A 91 -20.18 10.23 3.51
C PRO A 91 -20.42 8.78 3.05
N ILE A 92 -20.34 7.79 3.95
CA ILE A 92 -20.35 6.37 3.62
C ILE A 92 -21.66 5.97 2.94
N GLU A 93 -22.76 6.63 3.30
CA GLU A 93 -24.07 6.44 2.67
C GLU A 93 -24.06 6.98 1.24
N VAL A 94 -23.56 8.20 1.02
CA VAL A 94 -23.39 8.80 -0.31
C VAL A 94 -22.46 7.94 -1.18
N PHE A 95 -21.34 7.47 -0.61
CA PHE A 95 -20.41 6.58 -1.31
C PHE A 95 -21.00 5.20 -1.57
N SER A 96 -21.82 4.67 -0.66
CA SER A 96 -22.51 3.40 -0.84
C SER A 96 -23.51 3.48 -1.98
N LYS A 97 -24.30 4.56 -2.01
CA LYS A 97 -25.25 4.86 -3.09
C LYS A 97 -24.53 5.07 -4.43
N PHE A 98 -23.45 5.85 -4.44
CA PHE A 98 -22.62 6.01 -5.64
C PHE A 98 -22.10 4.66 -6.16
N LYS A 99 -21.55 3.82 -5.27
CA LYS A 99 -21.06 2.49 -5.64
C LYS A 99 -22.17 1.59 -6.18
N SER A 100 -23.38 1.64 -5.63
CA SER A 100 -24.50 0.85 -6.17
C SER A 100 -24.87 1.29 -7.58
N HIS A 101 -24.87 2.60 -7.87
CA HIS A 101 -25.10 3.10 -9.23
C HIS A 101 -23.99 2.70 -10.20
N VAL A 102 -22.71 2.78 -9.80
CA VAL A 102 -21.59 2.31 -10.64
C VAL A 102 -21.73 0.82 -10.94
N LYS A 103 -22.08 0.02 -9.94
CA LYS A 103 -22.30 -1.43 -10.13
C LYS A 103 -23.46 -1.70 -11.07
N ALA A 104 -24.59 -1.00 -10.92
CA ALA A 104 -25.76 -1.13 -11.79
C ALA A 104 -25.40 -0.81 -13.24
N TYR A 105 -24.74 0.32 -13.47
CA TYR A 105 -24.28 0.76 -14.79
C TYR A 105 -23.40 -0.29 -15.49
N LEU A 106 -22.48 -0.91 -14.75
CA LEU A 106 -21.61 -1.96 -15.28
C LEU A 106 -22.35 -3.29 -15.50
N SER A 107 -23.32 -3.63 -14.64
CA SER A 107 -24.10 -4.86 -14.78
C SER A 107 -25.05 -4.85 -15.97
N GLU A 108 -25.52 -3.68 -16.40
CA GLU A 108 -26.33 -3.51 -17.61
C GLU A 108 -25.51 -3.67 -18.89
N ARG A 109 -24.18 -3.60 -18.80
CA ARG A 109 -23.25 -3.57 -19.95
C ARG A 109 -22.14 -4.62 -19.78
N PRO A 110 -22.47 -5.91 -19.56
CA PRO A 110 -21.47 -6.94 -19.32
C PRO A 110 -20.52 -7.10 -20.52
N ASP A 111 -21.04 -6.92 -21.73
CA ASP A 111 -20.30 -7.03 -22.98
C ASP A 111 -19.16 -6.02 -23.04
N LEU A 112 -19.41 -4.77 -22.62
CA LEU A 112 -18.39 -3.71 -22.58
C LEU A 112 -17.34 -3.95 -21.50
N VAL A 113 -17.68 -4.64 -20.41
CA VAL A 113 -16.71 -4.96 -19.34
C VAL A 113 -15.74 -6.07 -19.77
N LEU A 114 -16.24 -7.03 -20.55
CA LEU A 114 -15.52 -8.23 -20.95
C LEU A 114 -14.78 -8.03 -22.29
N ALA A 115 -15.40 -7.40 -23.27
CA ALA A 115 -14.83 -7.16 -24.58
C ALA A 115 -14.02 -5.87 -24.60
N THR A 116 -12.73 -5.99 -24.90
CA THR A 116 -11.84 -4.83 -25.10
C THR A 116 -11.78 -4.51 -26.60
N PRO A 117 -12.03 -3.25 -27.01
CA PRO A 117 -11.94 -2.84 -28.42
C PRO A 117 -10.54 -3.10 -29.01
N GLN A 118 -10.49 -3.37 -30.31
CA GLN A 118 -9.22 -3.49 -31.03
C GLN A 118 -8.44 -2.17 -30.98
N GLY A 119 -7.14 -2.25 -30.74
CA GLY A 119 -6.25 -1.08 -30.64
C GLY A 119 -6.16 -0.44 -29.25
N MET A 120 -6.92 -0.93 -28.25
CA MET A 120 -6.84 -0.43 -26.88
C MET A 120 -6.39 -1.53 -25.90
N THR A 121 -5.64 -1.14 -24.87
CA THR A 121 -5.29 -2.09 -23.81
C THR A 121 -6.49 -2.35 -22.90
N LYS A 122 -6.58 -3.56 -22.32
CA LYS A 122 -7.63 -3.91 -21.34
C LYS A 122 -7.71 -2.91 -20.18
N LYS A 123 -6.55 -2.40 -19.73
CA LYS A 123 -6.44 -1.45 -18.62
C LYS A 123 -7.07 -0.10 -19.00
N GLU A 124 -6.77 0.38 -20.20
CA GLU A 124 -7.23 1.68 -20.69
C GLU A 124 -8.74 1.67 -20.94
N HIS A 125 -9.26 0.62 -21.59
CA HIS A 125 -10.69 0.43 -21.80
C HIS A 125 -11.48 0.33 -20.48
N ARG A 126 -10.97 -0.42 -19.50
CA ARG A 126 -11.63 -0.49 -18.19
C ARG A 126 -11.55 0.82 -17.42
N ARG A 127 -10.48 1.61 -17.61
CA ARG A 127 -10.36 2.94 -17.01
C ARG A 127 -11.38 3.90 -17.60
N SER A 128 -11.52 3.96 -18.93
CA SER A 128 -12.53 4.81 -19.57
C SER A 128 -13.94 4.39 -19.16
N LEU A 129 -14.24 3.09 -19.20
CA LEU A 129 -15.54 2.57 -18.79
C LEU A 129 -15.88 2.90 -17.33
N LEU A 130 -14.92 2.81 -16.41
CA LEU A 130 -15.12 3.20 -15.01
C LEU A 130 -15.32 4.70 -14.85
N LEU A 131 -14.64 5.53 -15.65
CA LEU A 131 -14.86 6.98 -15.64
C LEU A 131 -16.25 7.35 -16.16
N ASP A 132 -16.72 6.67 -17.20
CA ASP A 132 -18.06 6.89 -17.75
C ASP A 132 -19.14 6.42 -16.76
N ALA A 133 -18.94 5.25 -16.16
CA ALA A 133 -19.81 4.75 -15.09
C ALA A 133 -19.86 5.72 -13.91
N ALA A 134 -18.72 6.29 -13.50
CA ALA A 134 -18.65 7.27 -12.43
C ALA A 134 -19.39 8.56 -12.80
N ARG A 135 -19.16 9.11 -14.00
CA ARG A 135 -19.84 10.33 -14.47
C ARG A 135 -21.35 10.14 -14.53
N HIS A 136 -21.81 9.01 -15.05
CA HIS A 136 -23.23 8.68 -15.07
C HIS A 136 -23.79 8.55 -13.65
N SER A 137 -23.07 7.84 -12.76
CA SER A 137 -23.51 7.62 -11.38
C SER A 137 -23.58 8.92 -10.56
N MET A 138 -22.70 9.89 -10.83
CA MET A 138 -22.74 11.21 -10.18
C MET A 138 -24.03 11.98 -10.45
N GLN A 139 -24.70 11.75 -11.58
CA GLN A 139 -25.99 12.40 -11.91
C GLN A 139 -27.13 11.91 -11.01
N HIS A 140 -26.98 10.74 -10.39
CA HIS A 140 -27.99 10.12 -9.52
C HIS A 140 -27.80 10.44 -8.03
N ILE A 141 -26.72 11.14 -7.68
CA ILE A 141 -26.48 11.60 -6.31
C ILE A 141 -27.13 12.96 -6.14
N GLN A 142 -28.13 13.05 -5.26
CA GLN A 142 -28.89 14.27 -5.02
C GLN A 142 -28.39 15.00 -3.78
N ARG A 143 -28.70 16.30 -3.70
CA ARG A 143 -28.39 17.13 -2.52
C ARG A 143 -28.98 16.56 -1.23
N VAL A 144 -30.15 15.91 -1.30
CA VAL A 144 -30.77 15.26 -0.15
C VAL A 144 -29.93 14.10 0.40
N ASP A 145 -29.19 13.40 -0.47
CA ASP A 145 -28.27 12.34 -0.05
C ASP A 145 -27.05 12.92 0.68
N CYS A 146 -26.62 14.13 0.28
CA CYS A 146 -25.57 14.87 0.94
C CYS A 146 -26.03 15.56 2.23
N ALA A 147 -27.33 15.86 2.38
CA ALA A 147 -27.85 16.66 3.48
C ALA A 147 -27.63 16.01 4.87
N ALA A 148 -27.63 14.69 4.97
CA ALA A 148 -27.32 13.98 6.20
C ALA A 148 -25.84 14.17 6.62
N PHE A 149 -24.94 14.18 5.64
CA PHE A 149 -23.53 14.49 5.82
C PHE A 149 -23.31 15.97 6.14
N ASP A 150 -23.99 16.86 5.42
CA ASP A 150 -23.90 18.30 5.64
C ASP A 150 -24.38 18.68 7.04
N ARG A 151 -25.54 18.17 7.47
CA ARG A 151 -26.11 18.44 8.80
C ARG A 151 -25.16 18.00 9.92
N HIS A 152 -24.52 16.84 9.76
CA HIS A 152 -23.54 16.35 10.72
C HIS A 152 -22.28 17.23 10.77
N ASN A 153 -21.74 17.63 9.61
CA ASN A 153 -20.57 18.52 9.56
C ASN A 153 -20.88 19.90 10.15
N PHE A 154 -22.04 20.49 9.83
CA PHE A 154 -22.40 21.82 10.29
C PHE A 154 -22.71 21.88 11.79
N SER A 155 -23.19 20.80 12.41
CA SER A 155 -23.34 20.77 13.87
C SER A 155 -22.03 20.45 14.59
N PHE A 156 -21.22 19.55 14.02
CA PHE A 156 -20.03 19.03 14.67
C PHE A 156 -18.82 19.95 14.57
N VAL A 157 -18.52 20.53 13.39
CA VAL A 157 -17.33 21.40 13.22
C VAL A 157 -17.34 22.56 14.22
N PRO A 158 -18.47 23.28 14.44
CA PRO A 158 -18.52 24.31 15.47
C PRO A 158 -18.40 23.78 16.91
N ALA A 159 -18.89 22.57 17.21
CA ALA A 159 -18.78 21.97 18.54
C ALA A 159 -17.36 21.50 18.85
N ALA A 160 -16.68 20.88 17.88
CA ALA A 160 -15.29 20.48 17.99
C ALA A 160 -14.34 21.69 18.14
N LEU A 161 -14.63 22.80 17.47
CA LEU A 161 -13.89 24.06 17.62
C LEU A 161 -14.07 24.71 18.99
N ARG A 162 -15.12 24.36 19.73
CA ARG A 162 -15.36 24.84 21.11
C ARG A 162 -14.77 23.92 22.18
N GLU A 163 -14.12 22.82 21.79
CA GLU A 163 -13.66 21.76 22.70
C GLU A 163 -14.77 21.11 23.54
N ASP A 164 -16.06 21.30 23.16
CA ASP A 164 -17.22 20.81 23.92
C ASP A 164 -17.31 19.27 23.95
N ASP A 165 -16.50 18.56 23.16
CA ASP A 165 -16.59 17.11 22.89
C ASP A 165 -15.20 16.44 22.72
N LEU A 166 -14.17 16.96 23.39
CA LEU A 166 -12.84 16.32 23.54
C LEU A 166 -12.70 15.50 24.82
#